data_AF-A0A024JWY8-F1
#
_entry.id   AF-A0A024JWY8-F1
#
_cell.length_a   1.000
_cell.length_b   1.000
_cell.length_c   1.000
_cell.angle_alpha   90.00
_cell.angle_beta   90.00
_cell.angle_gamma   90.00
#
_symmetry.space_group_name_H-M   'P 1'
#
loop_
_entity.id
_entity.type
_entity.pdbx_description
1 polymer ?
#
loop_
_entity_poly.entity_id
_entity_poly.type
_entity_poly.pdbx_seq_one_letter_code
_entity_poly.pdbx_strand_id
1 'polypeptide(L)'
;MSDINIDVEQLTSSGRQVSGHAEDLAAGFLTADNRIEAAQYGWAGISAMALSARAARWLPVAQALVGRVGDHGFALQDAAVAHAAAEAQRAQALAEVAGGAVSGRG
;
A
#
# COMPACT_ATOMS: atom_id res chain seq x y z
N MET A 1 12.23 -12.90 24.45
CA MET A 1 12.08 -12.55 23.03
C MET A 1 10.62 -12.78 22.73
N SER A 2 9.83 -11.72 22.57
CA SER A 2 8.38 -11.87 22.39
C SER A 2 8.12 -12.44 21.01
N ASP A 3 7.45 -13.59 20.92
CA ASP A 3 7.04 -14.17 19.65
C ASP A 3 6.14 -13.17 18.91
N ILE A 4 6.58 -12.75 17.73
CA ILE A 4 5.76 -11.95 16.81
C ILE A 4 4.85 -12.94 16.09
N ASN A 5 3.58 -12.99 16.50
CA ASN A 5 2.54 -13.69 15.77
C ASN A 5 1.97 -12.75 14.70
N ILE A 6 2.15 -13.08 13.41
CA ILE A 6 1.61 -12.29 12.29
C ILE A 6 0.28 -12.90 11.87
N ASP A 7 -0.80 -12.13 12.06
CA ASP A 7 -2.10 -12.46 11.50
C ASP A 7 -2.14 -12.09 10.01
N VAL A 8 -2.04 -13.12 9.15
CA VAL A 8 -2.01 -12.97 7.69
C VAL A 8 -3.33 -12.42 7.14
N GLU A 9 -4.47 -12.75 7.75
CA GLU A 9 -5.78 -12.24 7.32
C GLU A 9 -5.90 -10.75 7.61
N GLN A 10 -5.48 -10.33 8.81
CA GLN A 10 -5.43 -8.91 9.16
C GLN A 10 -4.48 -8.15 8.26
N LEU A 11 -3.29 -8.70 8.00
CA LEU A 11 -2.29 -8.05 7.13
C LEU A 11 -2.82 -7.88 5.69
N THR A 12 -3.49 -8.90 5.16
CA THR A 12 -4.14 -8.85 3.83
C THR A 12 -5.31 -7.86 3.80
N SER A 13 -6.12 -7.82 4.87
CA SER A 13 -7.23 -6.88 5.01
C SER A 13 -6.73 -5.43 5.05
N SER A 14 -5.71 -5.16 5.87
CA SER A 14 -5.05 -3.85 5.93
C SER A 14 -4.44 -3.46 4.59
N GLY A 15 -3.79 -4.39 3.89
CA GLY A 15 -3.27 -4.13 2.54
C GLY A 15 -4.35 -3.69 1.56
N ARG A 16 -5.49 -4.39 1.52
CA ARG A 16 -6.65 -4.00 0.70
C ARG A 16 -7.23 -2.64 1.11
N GLN A 17 -7.34 -2.38 2.40
CA GLN A 17 -7.84 -1.09 2.90
C GLN A 17 -6.93 0.07 2.46
N VAL A 18 -5.62 -0.08 2.58
CA VAL A 18 -4.64 0.92 2.15
C VAL A 18 -4.71 1.13 0.62
N SER A 19 -4.86 0.08 -0.17
CA SER A 19 -5.09 0.20 -1.61
C SER A 19 -6.36 1.00 -1.92
N GLY A 20 -7.47 0.74 -1.21
CA GLY A 20 -8.69 1.54 -1.33
C GLY A 20 -8.48 3.01 -0.99
N HIS A 21 -7.68 3.33 0.03
CA HIS A 21 -7.32 4.72 0.33
C HIS A 21 -6.49 5.38 -0.78
N ALA A 22 -5.67 4.63 -1.51
CA ALA A 22 -4.97 5.15 -2.69
C ALA A 22 -5.94 5.54 -3.81
N GLU A 23 -7.00 4.74 -4.03
CA GLU A 23 -8.06 5.01 -5.00
C GLU A 23 -8.87 6.25 -4.60
N ASP A 24 -9.27 6.35 -3.33
CA ASP A 24 -9.97 7.52 -2.79
C ASP A 24 -9.12 8.80 -2.93
N LEU A 25 -7.82 8.72 -2.64
CA LEU A 25 -6.88 9.82 -2.84
C LEU A 25 -6.79 10.22 -4.30
N ALA A 26 -6.71 9.25 -5.22
CA ALA A 26 -6.67 9.53 -6.65
C ALA A 26 -7.92 10.27 -7.13
N ALA A 27 -9.12 9.82 -6.69
CA ALA A 27 -10.38 10.48 -7.00
C ALA A 27 -10.46 11.90 -6.42
N GLY A 28 -9.97 12.10 -5.19
CA GLY A 28 -9.87 13.39 -4.54
C GLY A 28 -8.92 14.35 -5.26
N PHE A 29 -7.76 13.86 -5.68
CA PHE A 29 -6.79 14.65 -6.46
C PHE A 29 -7.32 15.04 -7.82
N LEU A 30 -7.96 14.12 -8.56
CA LEU A 30 -8.60 14.43 -9.84
C LEU A 30 -9.68 15.52 -9.68
N THR A 31 -10.48 15.43 -8.62
CA THR A 31 -11.48 16.46 -8.31
C THR A 31 -10.84 17.82 -8.02
N ALA A 32 -9.75 17.84 -7.26
CA ALA A 32 -9.01 19.06 -6.96
C ALA A 32 -8.37 19.66 -8.22
N ASP A 33 -7.79 18.82 -9.08
CA ASP A 33 -7.17 19.24 -10.35
C ASP A 33 -8.21 19.92 -11.25
N ASN A 34 -9.37 19.31 -11.43
CA ASN A 34 -10.48 19.90 -12.19
C ASN A 34 -10.91 21.27 -11.64
N ARG A 35 -10.93 21.43 -10.30
CA ARG A 35 -11.27 22.72 -9.67
C ARG A 35 -10.17 23.76 -9.86
N ILE A 36 -8.90 23.35 -9.81
CA ILE A 36 -7.76 24.23 -10.09
C ILE A 36 -7.82 24.70 -11.54
N GLU A 37 -8.04 23.79 -12.49
CA GLU A 37 -8.20 24.11 -13.92
C GLU A 37 -9.35 25.08 -14.17
N ALA A 38 -10.53 24.81 -13.60
CA ALA A 38 -11.68 25.70 -13.72
C ALA A 38 -11.42 27.11 -13.15
N ALA A 39 -10.65 27.21 -12.06
CA ALA A 39 -10.33 28.50 -11.44
C ALA A 39 -9.38 29.35 -12.29
N GLN A 40 -8.59 28.76 -13.20
CA GLN A 40 -7.61 29.50 -14.01
C GLN A 40 -8.26 30.61 -14.84
N TYR A 41 -9.48 30.40 -15.33
CA TYR A 41 -10.17 31.35 -16.21
C TYR A 41 -10.63 32.65 -15.52
N GLY A 42 -10.65 32.70 -14.18
CA GLY A 42 -11.08 33.87 -13.42
C GLY A 42 -9.96 34.76 -12.90
N TRP A 43 -8.70 34.38 -13.11
CA TRP A 43 -7.54 34.98 -12.47
C TRP A 43 -6.67 35.70 -13.50
N ALA A 44 -6.08 36.84 -13.13
CA ALA A 44 -5.22 37.63 -14.00
C ALA A 44 -3.93 38.09 -13.29
N GLY A 45 -2.91 38.40 -14.07
CA GLY A 45 -1.65 38.96 -13.58
C GLY A 45 -0.93 38.06 -12.57
N ILE A 46 -0.46 38.66 -11.48
CA ILE A 46 0.33 37.96 -10.43
C ILE A 46 -0.44 36.80 -9.81
N SER A 47 -1.76 36.93 -9.63
CA SER A 47 -2.59 35.87 -9.06
C SER A 47 -2.63 34.65 -9.98
N ALA A 48 -2.80 34.85 -11.30
CA ALA A 48 -2.75 33.76 -12.27
C ALA A 48 -1.39 33.05 -12.24
N MET A 49 -0.29 33.80 -12.22
CA MET A 49 1.06 33.23 -12.10
C MET A 49 1.25 32.40 -10.83
N ALA A 50 0.76 32.91 -9.69
CA ALA A 50 0.83 32.20 -8.41
C ALA A 50 0.00 30.90 -8.43
N LEU A 51 -1.20 30.92 -9.03
CA LEU A 51 -2.03 29.74 -9.19
C LEU A 51 -1.35 28.69 -10.09
N SER A 52 -0.80 29.09 -11.25
CA SER A 52 -0.07 28.18 -12.14
C SER A 52 1.16 27.57 -11.45
N ALA A 53 1.93 28.36 -10.71
CA ALA A 53 3.07 27.84 -9.94
C ALA A 53 2.64 26.86 -8.84
N ARG A 54 1.51 27.13 -8.17
CA ARG A 54 0.94 26.23 -7.17
C ARG A 54 0.44 24.93 -7.79
N ALA A 55 -0.21 25.00 -8.95
CA ALA A 55 -0.71 23.86 -9.71
C ALA A 55 0.43 22.97 -10.22
N ALA A 56 1.50 23.57 -10.77
CA ALA A 56 2.68 22.84 -11.24
C ALA A 56 3.38 22.05 -10.12
N ARG A 57 3.33 22.55 -8.88
CA ARG A 57 3.83 21.82 -7.70
C ARG A 57 2.85 20.77 -7.16
N TRP A 58 1.56 20.99 -7.34
CA TRP A 58 0.51 20.13 -6.79
C TRP A 58 0.49 18.77 -7.47
N LEU A 59 0.49 18.75 -8.80
CA LEU A 59 0.33 17.51 -9.58
C LEU A 59 1.42 16.46 -9.27
N PRO A 60 2.73 16.78 -9.26
CA PRO A 60 3.77 15.80 -8.90
C PRO A 60 3.63 15.26 -7.47
N VAL A 61 3.24 16.12 -6.52
CA VAL A 61 3.06 15.73 -5.12
C VAL A 61 1.85 14.81 -4.95
N ALA A 62 0.75 15.12 -5.64
CA ALA A 62 -0.45 14.30 -5.66
C ALA A 62 -0.15 12.89 -6.19
N GLN A 63 0.50 12.81 -7.36
CA GLN A 63 0.91 11.55 -7.98
C GLN A 63 1.85 10.75 -7.10
N ALA A 64 2.87 11.40 -6.51
CA ALA A 64 3.79 10.74 -5.60
C ALA A 64 3.10 10.22 -4.32
N LEU A 65 2.07 10.91 -3.82
CA LEU A 65 1.32 10.45 -2.65
C LEU A 65 0.46 9.23 -2.99
N VAL A 66 -0.30 9.28 -4.09
CA VAL A 66 -1.12 8.14 -4.54
C VAL A 66 -0.24 6.91 -4.77
N GLY A 67 0.87 7.07 -5.48
CA GLY A 67 1.82 5.99 -5.73
C GLY A 67 2.33 5.35 -4.44
N ARG A 68 2.85 6.16 -3.50
CA ARG A 68 3.37 5.63 -2.22
C ARG A 68 2.32 4.90 -1.38
N VAL A 69 1.09 5.38 -1.35
CA VAL A 69 0.00 4.71 -0.61
C VAL A 69 -0.38 3.40 -1.32
N GLY A 70 -0.47 3.40 -2.64
CA GLY A 70 -0.71 2.19 -3.43
C GLY A 70 0.39 1.14 -3.22
N ASP A 71 1.66 1.55 -3.36
CA ASP A 71 2.83 0.70 -3.14
C ASP A 71 2.84 0.10 -1.73
N HIS A 72 2.44 0.88 -0.72
CA HIS A 72 2.33 0.37 0.65
C HIS A 72 1.24 -0.70 0.78
N GLY A 73 0.07 -0.47 0.17
CA GLY A 73 -1.01 -1.45 0.14
C GLY A 73 -0.59 -2.76 -0.52
N PHE A 74 0.15 -2.71 -1.63
CA PHE A 74 0.71 -3.89 -2.28
C PHE A 74 1.78 -4.57 -1.44
N ALA A 75 2.70 -3.81 -0.83
CA ALA A 75 3.75 -4.37 0.01
C ALA A 75 3.18 -5.16 1.22
N LEU A 76 2.08 -4.71 1.80
CA LEU A 76 1.40 -5.44 2.88
C LEU A 76 0.80 -6.77 2.37
N GLN A 77 0.22 -6.78 1.18
CA GLN A 77 -0.33 -7.99 0.57
C GLN A 77 0.78 -8.99 0.21
N ASP A 78 1.87 -8.50 -0.39
CA ASP A 78 3.04 -9.32 -0.71
C ASP A 78 3.68 -9.92 0.55
N ALA A 79 3.78 -9.13 1.62
CA ALA A 79 4.28 -9.60 2.91
C ALA A 79 3.39 -10.69 3.52
N ALA A 80 2.07 -10.58 3.38
CA ALA A 80 1.12 -11.60 3.83
C ALA A 80 1.31 -12.92 3.08
N VAL A 81 1.45 -12.87 1.75
CA VAL A 81 1.72 -14.04 0.91
C VAL A 81 3.06 -14.69 1.27
N ALA A 82 4.12 -13.89 1.40
CA ALA A 82 5.44 -14.37 1.74
C ALA A 82 5.47 -15.03 3.13
N HIS A 83 4.77 -14.45 4.10
CA HIS A 83 4.69 -15.01 5.45
C HIS A 83 3.95 -16.35 5.46
N ALA A 84 2.80 -16.44 4.80
CA ALA A 84 2.03 -17.68 4.70
C ALA A 84 2.84 -18.82 4.05
N ALA A 85 3.59 -18.50 2.99
CA ALA A 85 4.46 -19.47 2.33
C ALA A 85 5.59 -19.95 3.25
N ALA A 86 6.23 -19.04 3.99
CA ALA A 86 7.28 -19.39 4.94
C ALA A 86 6.76 -20.27 6.08
N GLU A 87 5.56 -20.01 6.59
CA GLU A 87 4.96 -20.80 7.65
C GLU A 87 4.56 -22.20 7.18
N ALA A 88 4.03 -22.33 5.96
CA ALA A 88 3.75 -23.63 5.37
C ALA A 88 5.02 -24.49 5.21
N GLN A 89 6.14 -23.88 4.77
CA GLN A 89 7.43 -24.58 4.67
C GLN A 89 7.96 -25.02 6.04
N ARG A 90 7.83 -24.18 7.07
CA ARG A 90 8.22 -24.53 8.44
C ARG A 90 7.38 -25.68 8.99
N ALA A 91 6.07 -25.64 8.78
CA ALA A 91 5.17 -26.71 9.18
C ALA A 91 5.51 -28.06 8.52
N GLN A 92 5.86 -28.04 7.22
CA GLN A 92 6.32 -29.24 6.51
C GLN A 92 7.63 -29.79 7.09
N ALA A 93 8.63 -28.94 7.31
CA ALA A 93 9.89 -29.36 7.90
C ALA A 93 9.71 -29.95 9.31
N LEU A 94 8.81 -29.38 10.13
CA LEU A 94 8.48 -29.92 11.45
C LEU A 94 7.79 -31.29 11.36
N ALA A 95 6.89 -31.48 10.39
CA ALA A 95 6.23 -32.77 10.16
C ALA A 95 7.22 -33.86 9.72
N GLU A 96 8.20 -33.52 8.88
CA GLU A 96 9.27 -34.43 8.44
C GLU A 96 10.15 -34.86 9.63
N VAL A 97 10.57 -33.92 10.48
CA VAL A 97 11.36 -34.22 11.68
C VAL A 97 10.57 -35.09 12.65
N ALA A 98 9.29 -34.79 12.87
CA ALA A 98 8.43 -35.60 13.73
C ALA A 98 8.24 -37.02 13.19
N GLY A 99 8.05 -37.18 11.87
CA GLY A 99 7.94 -38.47 11.20
C GLY A 99 9.23 -39.30 11.28
N GLY A 100 10.39 -38.67 11.08
CA GLY A 100 11.71 -39.31 11.22
C GLY A 100 12.01 -39.76 12.66
N ALA A 101 11.63 -38.94 13.65
CA ALA A 101 11.78 -39.27 15.08
C ALA A 101 10.84 -40.39 15.56
N VAL A 102 9.76 -40.67 14.83
CA VAL A 102 8.88 -41.84 15.05
C VAL A 102 9.47 -43.08 14.39
N SER A 103 10.02 -42.96 13.18
CA SER A 103 10.63 -44.09 12.46
C SER A 103 11.96 -44.59 13.07
N GLY A 104 12.72 -43.72 13.75
CA GLY A 104 14.00 -44.09 14.40
C GLY A 104 13.87 -44.74 15.78
N ARG A 105 12.65 -45.02 16.25
CA ARG A 105 12.35 -45.62 17.57
C ARG A 105 11.75 -47.04 17.50
N GLY A 106 11.75 -47.65 16.31
CA GLY A 106 11.28 -49.01 16.05
C GLY A 106 12.41 -50.01 15.91
#